data_AF-A0A7V6GVW6-F1
#
_entry.id   AF-A0A7V6GVW6-F1
#
_cell.length_a   1.000
_cell.length_b   1.000
_cell.length_c   1.000
_cell.angle_alpha   90.00
_cell.angle_beta   90.00
_cell.angle_gamma   90.00
#
_symmetry.space_group_name_H-M   'P 1'
#
loop_
_entity.id
_entity.type
_entity.pdbx_description
1 polymer ?
#
loop_
_entity_poly.entity_id
_entity_poly.type
_entity_poly.pdbx_seq_one_letter_code
_entity_poly.pdbx_strand_id
1 'polypeptide(L)'
;MLVTVIGRGHSGTRAMSQTLSESGVYMGEPLNTSWDLLPPQDMYEACRVFGKYVRYTGNMKWDFSRVMAMDPDPAFVKLIESYLKSVLTSDRDKKGWKIPETTLVYPWIRKMFPKAYYIHWVRDPRDCILKKHMTDDLNDFGIEYDKTEDVRRNRAISWYYQRELVRSTPVAQREIHIRFEDMIFKQDETLKRLEQFLHIPMAKIPMRTDSVGRYKTDEEVHMFDFFKKDMEECGYDF
;
A
#
# COMPACT_ATOMS: atom_id res chain seq x y z
N MET A 1 -1.39 -6.82 19.35
CA MET A 1 -1.80 -6.00 18.20
C MET A 1 -0.95 -6.35 16.99
N LEU A 2 -1.57 -6.65 15.85
CA LEU A 2 -0.89 -6.79 14.57
C LEU A 2 -1.38 -5.67 13.64
N VAL A 3 -0.46 -4.89 13.06
CA VAL A 3 -0.79 -3.76 12.17
C VAL A 3 -0.01 -3.85 10.85
N THR A 4 -0.60 -3.43 9.75
CA THR A 4 0.10 -3.27 8.48
C THR A 4 -0.28 -1.98 7.78
N VAL A 5 0.64 -1.46 6.99
CA VAL A 5 0.43 -0.28 6.15
C VAL A 5 0.33 -0.76 4.70
N ILE A 6 -0.84 -0.54 4.09
CA ILE A 6 -1.06 -0.75 2.66
C ILE A 6 -1.09 0.61 1.95
N GLY A 7 -0.72 0.61 0.68
CA GLY A 7 -0.63 1.79 -0.15
C GLY A 7 0.43 1.62 -1.23
N ARG A 8 0.21 2.25 -2.37
CA ARG A 8 1.13 2.18 -3.53
C ARG A 8 2.50 2.77 -3.15
N GLY A 9 3.59 2.21 -3.70
CA GLY A 9 4.93 2.80 -3.62
C GLY A 9 4.99 4.31 -3.94
N HIS A 10 6.00 5.04 -3.46
CA HIS A 10 6.05 6.53 -3.52
C HIS A 10 4.89 7.30 -2.88
N SER A 11 3.89 6.65 -2.28
CA SER A 11 2.83 7.35 -1.52
C SER A 11 3.31 7.91 -0.17
N GLY A 12 4.59 7.75 0.18
CA GLY A 12 5.14 8.22 1.46
C GLY A 12 4.91 7.26 2.64
N THR A 13 4.60 5.99 2.37
CA THR A 13 4.35 4.94 3.38
C THR A 13 5.49 4.74 4.38
N ARG A 14 6.72 5.16 4.04
CA ARG A 14 7.86 5.22 4.96
C ARG A 14 7.53 6.00 6.24
N ALA A 15 6.86 7.15 6.11
CA ALA A 15 6.55 8.01 7.24
C ALA A 15 5.68 7.27 8.27
N MET A 16 4.71 6.48 7.81
CA MET A 16 3.86 5.69 8.69
C MET A 16 4.63 4.53 9.34
N SER A 17 5.50 3.82 8.59
CA SER A 17 6.31 2.74 9.17
C SER A 17 7.26 3.25 10.27
N GLN A 18 7.92 4.38 10.04
CA GLN A 18 8.76 5.05 11.04
C GLN A 18 7.93 5.50 12.25
N THR A 19 6.78 6.15 12.02
CA THR A 19 5.87 6.59 13.09
C THR A 19 5.45 5.41 13.98
N LEU A 20 5.05 4.27 13.39
CA LEU A 20 4.69 3.08 14.16
C LEU A 20 5.86 2.54 14.98
N SER A 21 7.06 2.49 14.40
CA SER A 21 8.24 2.01 15.11
C SER A 21 8.61 2.92 16.29
N GLU A 22 8.62 4.24 16.10
CA GLU A 22 8.86 5.21 17.17
C GLU A 22 7.73 5.20 18.23
N SER A 23 6.53 4.74 17.86
CA SER A 23 5.41 4.49 18.79
C SER A 23 5.50 3.16 19.55
N GLY A 24 6.61 2.42 19.40
CA GLY A 24 6.84 1.15 20.08
C GLY A 24 6.21 -0.08 19.42
N VAL A 25 5.85 0.00 18.13
CA VAL A 25 5.45 -1.18 17.34
C VAL A 25 6.70 -1.85 16.77
N TYR A 26 6.85 -3.15 17.01
CA TYR A 26 7.90 -3.93 16.36
C TYR A 26 7.54 -4.19 14.89
N MET A 27 8.23 -3.53 13.96
CA MET A 27 7.91 -3.56 12.52
C MET A 27 8.57 -4.74 11.76
N GLY A 28 9.12 -5.71 12.50
CA GLY A 28 9.94 -6.79 11.96
C GLY A 28 11.40 -6.38 11.79
N GLU A 29 12.24 -7.36 11.46
CA GLU A 29 13.66 -7.15 11.18
C GLU A 29 14.18 -8.15 10.13
N PRO A 30 15.17 -7.75 9.30
CA PRO A 30 15.73 -6.40 9.17
C PRO A 30 14.82 -5.43 8.39
N LEU A 31 15.04 -4.13 8.57
CA LEU A 31 14.37 -3.05 7.81
C LEU A 31 15.36 -2.33 6.89
N ASN A 32 14.92 -1.89 5.71
CA ASN A 32 15.70 -1.01 4.83
C ASN A 32 15.57 0.48 5.22
N THR A 33 16.24 1.38 4.50
CA THR A 33 16.17 2.84 4.72
C THR A 33 14.80 3.47 4.43
N SER A 34 13.94 2.76 3.70
CA SER A 34 12.54 3.09 3.43
C SER A 34 11.58 2.49 4.46
N TRP A 35 12.12 1.87 5.52
CA TRP A 35 11.38 1.19 6.59
C TRP A 35 10.49 0.05 6.07
N ASP A 36 10.93 -0.60 4.99
CA ASP A 36 10.33 -1.84 4.50
C ASP A 36 10.97 -3.05 5.18
N LEU A 37 10.15 -4.06 5.49
CA LEU A 37 10.63 -5.34 5.99
C LEU A 37 11.33 -6.13 4.87
N LEU A 38 12.54 -6.59 5.19
CA LEU A 38 13.41 -7.39 4.33
C LEU A 38 13.56 -8.82 4.89
N PRO A 39 13.96 -9.81 4.06
CA PRO A 39 14.18 -9.72 2.62
C PRO A 39 12.84 -9.84 1.84
N PRO A 40 12.61 -9.09 0.75
CA PRO A 40 11.28 -8.93 0.15
C PRO A 40 10.91 -10.02 -0.88
N GLN A 41 11.81 -10.95 -1.18
CA GLN A 41 11.69 -11.88 -2.30
C GLN A 41 10.46 -12.77 -2.17
N ASP A 42 10.18 -13.28 -0.96
CA ASP A 42 9.00 -14.11 -0.71
C ASP A 42 7.71 -13.30 -0.87
N MET A 43 7.72 -12.01 -0.49
CA MET A 43 6.60 -11.10 -0.75
C MET A 43 6.38 -10.92 -2.26
N TYR A 44 7.44 -10.73 -3.04
CA TYR A 44 7.35 -10.58 -4.49
C TYR A 44 6.83 -11.84 -5.17
N GLU A 45 7.29 -13.01 -4.72
CA GLU A 45 6.79 -14.28 -5.24
C GLU A 45 5.33 -14.51 -4.82
N ALA A 46 4.94 -14.12 -3.62
CA ALA A 46 3.54 -14.16 -3.19
C ALA A 46 2.66 -13.30 -4.10
N CYS A 47 3.12 -12.11 -4.51
CA CYS A 47 2.43 -11.29 -5.51
C CYS A 47 2.26 -12.02 -6.85
N ARG A 48 3.29 -12.74 -7.34
CA ARG A 48 3.19 -13.53 -8.57
C ARG A 48 2.24 -14.71 -8.45
N VAL A 49 2.21 -15.39 -7.30
CA VAL A 49 1.23 -16.45 -7.04
C VAL A 49 -0.19 -15.87 -7.06
N PHE A 50 -0.42 -14.75 -6.39
CA PHE A 50 -1.71 -14.04 -6.41
C PHE A 50 -2.11 -13.58 -7.82
N GLY A 51 -1.17 -13.01 -8.58
CA GLY A 51 -1.40 -12.47 -9.93
C GLY A 51 -1.98 -13.50 -10.90
N LYS A 52 -1.62 -14.79 -10.79
CA LYS A 52 -2.18 -15.90 -11.58
C LYS A 52 -3.71 -16.02 -11.48
N TYR A 53 -4.31 -15.47 -10.43
CA TYR A 53 -5.73 -15.54 -10.15
C TYR A 53 -6.48 -14.25 -10.49
N VAL A 54 -5.77 -13.21 -10.96
CA VAL A 54 -6.33 -11.96 -11.44
C VAL A 54 -6.37 -12.00 -12.96
N ARG A 55 -7.57 -11.86 -13.54
CA ARG A 55 -7.72 -11.89 -15.01
C ARG A 55 -7.85 -10.47 -15.55
N TYR A 56 -6.97 -10.08 -16.47
CA TYR A 56 -7.14 -8.85 -17.23
C TYR A 56 -8.26 -9.02 -18.27
N THR A 57 -9.18 -8.06 -18.34
CA THR A 57 -10.32 -8.09 -19.28
C THR A 57 -10.24 -7.00 -20.36
N GLY A 58 -9.11 -6.29 -20.44
CA GLY A 58 -8.89 -5.19 -21.37
C GLY A 58 -9.35 -3.83 -20.82
N ASN A 59 -8.87 -2.75 -21.44
CA ASN A 59 -9.27 -1.38 -21.12
C ASN A 59 -9.09 -1.00 -19.63
N MET A 60 -7.96 -1.38 -19.03
CA MET A 60 -7.65 -1.14 -17.61
C MET A 60 -8.71 -1.71 -16.66
N LYS A 61 -9.23 -2.90 -16.98
CA LYS A 61 -10.16 -3.64 -16.12
C LYS A 61 -9.59 -5.01 -15.76
N TRP A 62 -9.76 -5.38 -14.50
CA TRP A 62 -9.34 -6.66 -13.96
C TRP A 62 -10.51 -7.32 -13.25
N ASP A 63 -10.64 -8.62 -13.45
CA ASP A 63 -11.59 -9.46 -12.74
C ASP A 63 -10.92 -10.03 -11.48
N PHE A 64 -11.35 -9.53 -10.33
CA PHE A 64 -10.90 -9.97 -9.01
C PHE A 64 -11.80 -11.06 -8.40
N SER A 65 -12.87 -11.48 -9.07
CA SER A 65 -13.88 -12.38 -8.48
C SER A 65 -13.27 -13.65 -7.90
N ARG A 66 -12.28 -14.24 -8.59
CA ARG A 66 -11.61 -15.46 -8.15
C ARG A 66 -10.84 -15.25 -6.85
N VAL A 67 -9.95 -14.25 -6.76
CA VAL A 67 -9.19 -13.96 -5.53
C VAL A 67 -10.09 -13.54 -4.37
N MET A 68 -11.25 -12.95 -4.65
CA MET A 68 -12.25 -12.62 -3.63
C MET A 68 -13.00 -13.85 -3.11
N ALA A 69 -13.33 -14.81 -3.97
CA ALA A 69 -14.13 -15.98 -3.61
C ALA A 69 -13.31 -17.11 -2.95
N MET A 70 -12.08 -17.34 -3.39
CA MET A 70 -11.28 -18.50 -2.94
C MET A 70 -10.44 -18.22 -1.69
N ASP A 71 -10.09 -19.26 -0.94
CA ASP A 71 -9.05 -19.15 0.08
C ASP A 71 -7.67 -18.88 -0.56
N PRO A 72 -6.73 -18.23 0.16
CA PRO A 72 -5.39 -18.01 -0.35
C PRO A 72 -4.71 -19.32 -0.74
N ASP A 73 -4.00 -19.30 -1.88
CA ASP A 73 -3.22 -20.44 -2.36
C ASP A 73 -2.23 -20.92 -1.28
N PRO A 74 -2.10 -22.23 -0.99
CA PRO A 74 -1.14 -22.72 0.01
C PRO A 74 0.30 -22.26 -0.24
N ALA A 75 0.72 -22.11 -1.51
CA ALA A 75 2.02 -21.56 -1.84
C ALA A 75 2.14 -20.09 -1.42
N PHE A 76 1.07 -19.30 -1.63
CA PHE A 76 1.00 -17.92 -1.15
C PHE A 76 1.11 -17.86 0.38
N VAL A 77 0.34 -18.68 1.10
CA VAL A 77 0.36 -18.72 2.57
C VAL A 77 1.78 -18.97 3.09
N LYS A 78 2.46 -19.99 2.55
CA LYS A 78 3.83 -20.34 2.93
C LYS A 78 4.81 -19.19 2.68
N LEU A 79 4.69 -18.49 1.55
CA LEU A 79 5.54 -17.35 1.21
C LEU A 79 5.32 -16.17 2.16
N ILE A 80 4.07 -15.86 2.50
CA ILE A 80 3.75 -14.80 3.46
C ILE A 80 4.22 -15.15 4.88
N GLU A 81 4.04 -16.39 5.33
CA GLU A 81 4.56 -16.84 6.62
C GLU A 81 6.08 -16.77 6.70
N SER A 82 6.77 -17.13 5.62
CA SER A 82 8.22 -17.02 5.50
C SER A 82 8.67 -15.55 5.53
N TYR A 83 8.05 -14.69 4.71
CA TYR A 83 8.33 -13.25 4.67
C TYR A 83 8.11 -12.58 6.03
N LEU A 84 7.00 -12.87 6.69
CA LEU A 84 6.62 -12.27 7.97
C LEU A 84 7.21 -13.01 9.18
N LYS A 85 8.14 -13.95 9.00
CA LYS A 85 8.64 -14.81 10.08
C LYS A 85 9.05 -14.02 11.32
N SER A 86 9.88 -12.99 11.17
CA SER A 86 10.36 -12.17 12.30
C SER A 86 9.21 -11.50 13.06
N VAL A 87 8.20 -11.01 12.34
CA VAL A 87 6.97 -10.44 12.92
C VAL A 87 6.17 -11.54 13.63
N LEU A 88 5.85 -12.64 12.94
CA LEU A 88 4.96 -13.67 13.47
C LEU A 88 5.52 -14.36 14.71
N THR A 89 6.84 -14.62 14.75
CA THR A 89 7.49 -15.29 15.89
C THR A 89 7.88 -14.36 17.03
N SER A 90 7.78 -13.04 16.86
CA SER A 90 8.07 -12.08 17.92
C SER A 90 7.07 -12.18 19.08
N ASP A 91 7.58 -12.12 20.31
CA ASP A 91 6.85 -12.06 21.57
C ASP A 91 6.32 -10.66 21.92
N ARG A 92 6.63 -9.65 21.09
CA ARG A 92 6.17 -8.27 21.28
C ARG A 92 4.66 -8.18 21.17
N ASP A 93 4.05 -7.53 22.16
CA ASP A 93 2.60 -7.28 22.19
C ASP A 93 2.10 -6.46 20.99
N LYS A 94 2.95 -5.55 20.48
CA LYS A 94 2.63 -4.64 19.37
C LYS A 94 3.61 -4.89 18.25
N LYS A 95 3.09 -5.39 17.14
CA LYS A 95 3.91 -5.75 15.99
C LYS A 95 3.21 -5.44 14.67
N GLY A 96 4.00 -5.35 13.61
CA GLY A 96 3.48 -5.05 12.30
C GLY A 96 4.51 -5.22 11.21
N TRP A 97 4.12 -4.90 9.99
CA TRP A 97 5.02 -4.86 8.86
C TRP A 97 4.57 -3.77 7.88
N LYS A 98 5.48 -3.41 6.99
CA LYS A 98 5.17 -2.53 5.87
C LYS A 98 6.05 -2.91 4.69
N ILE A 99 5.42 -3.04 3.54
CA ILE A 99 6.05 -3.02 2.22
C ILE A 99 4.95 -2.70 1.19
N PRO A 100 5.15 -1.82 0.19
CA PRO A 100 4.10 -1.40 -0.76
C PRO A 100 3.37 -2.56 -1.46
N GLU A 101 4.11 -3.61 -1.78
CA GLU A 101 3.67 -4.84 -2.44
C GLU A 101 2.55 -5.55 -1.66
N THR A 102 2.42 -5.32 -0.34
CA THR A 102 1.29 -5.83 0.46
C THR A 102 -0.06 -5.44 -0.15
N THR A 103 -0.12 -4.27 -0.78
CA THR A 103 -1.33 -3.77 -1.47
C THR A 103 -1.73 -4.66 -2.64
N LEU A 104 -0.77 -5.19 -3.41
CA LEU A 104 -1.01 -6.02 -4.60
C LEU A 104 -1.68 -7.36 -4.27
N VAL A 105 -1.67 -7.76 -3.00
CA VAL A 105 -2.22 -9.02 -2.52
C VAL A 105 -3.17 -8.83 -1.34
N TYR A 106 -3.65 -7.60 -1.15
CA TYR A 106 -4.47 -7.18 -0.01
C TYR A 106 -5.64 -8.12 0.29
N PRO A 107 -6.41 -8.63 -0.70
CA PRO A 107 -7.53 -9.54 -0.42
C PRO A 107 -7.12 -10.79 0.37
N TRP A 108 -5.97 -11.37 0.05
CA TRP A 108 -5.50 -12.60 0.69
C TRP A 108 -4.78 -12.34 2.01
N ILE A 109 -4.05 -11.22 2.12
CA ILE A 109 -3.52 -10.76 3.40
C ILE A 109 -4.65 -10.55 4.42
N ARG A 110 -5.76 -9.95 4.01
CA ARG A 110 -6.95 -9.77 4.86
C ARG A 110 -7.56 -11.10 5.31
N LYS A 111 -7.58 -12.12 4.44
CA LYS A 111 -8.06 -13.46 4.78
C LYS A 111 -7.14 -14.17 5.77
N MET A 112 -5.82 -14.02 5.63
CA MET A 112 -4.84 -14.58 6.56
C MET A 112 -4.85 -13.87 7.92
N PHE A 113 -5.01 -12.54 7.93
CA PHE A 113 -4.94 -11.72 9.14
C PHE A 113 -6.22 -10.89 9.35
N PRO A 114 -7.40 -11.52 9.57
CA PRO A 114 -8.69 -10.83 9.59
C PRO A 114 -8.85 -9.87 10.78
N LYS A 115 -8.04 -10.04 11.83
CA LYS A 115 -8.06 -9.22 13.05
C LYS A 115 -6.96 -8.15 13.09
N ALA A 116 -6.10 -8.08 12.06
CA ALA A 116 -5.07 -7.06 11.98
C ALA A 116 -5.68 -5.67 11.78
N TYR A 117 -4.94 -4.64 12.17
CA TYR A 117 -5.25 -3.24 11.87
C TYR A 117 -4.62 -2.88 10.52
N TYR A 118 -5.42 -2.35 9.61
CA TYR A 118 -4.99 -1.94 8.28
C TYR A 118 -5.00 -0.42 8.18
N ILE A 119 -3.83 0.17 7.95
CA ILE A 119 -3.71 1.59 7.63
C ILE A 119 -3.59 1.69 6.11
N HIS A 120 -4.66 2.13 5.46
CA HIS A 120 -4.64 2.43 4.03
C HIS A 120 -4.11 3.84 3.82
N TRP A 121 -2.90 3.90 3.32
CA TRP A 121 -2.15 5.12 3.09
C TRP A 121 -2.31 5.57 1.64
N VAL A 122 -2.90 6.75 1.44
CA VAL A 122 -3.14 7.32 0.12
C VAL A 122 -2.41 8.64 -0.02
N ARG A 123 -1.98 8.96 -1.24
CA ARG A 123 -1.33 10.21 -1.62
C ARG A 123 -1.85 10.63 -2.97
N ASP A 124 -1.80 11.93 -3.27
CA ASP A 124 -2.13 12.46 -4.59
C ASP A 124 -1.41 11.66 -5.70
N PRO A 125 -2.15 11.00 -6.61
CA PRO A 125 -1.55 10.13 -7.63
C PRO A 125 -0.60 10.88 -8.56
N ARG A 126 -0.83 12.19 -8.78
CA ARG A 126 0.01 13.03 -9.64
C ARG A 126 1.44 13.10 -9.11
N ASP A 127 1.60 13.12 -7.79
CA ASP A 127 2.88 13.09 -7.10
C ASP A 127 3.52 11.69 -7.06
N CYS A 128 2.68 10.64 -7.11
CA CYS A 128 3.13 9.26 -6.99
C CYS A 128 3.83 8.77 -8.28
N ILE A 129 3.39 9.23 -9.44
CA ILE A 129 3.85 8.72 -10.73
C ILE A 129 5.13 9.39 -11.27
N LEU A 130 5.63 10.42 -10.59
CA LEU A 130 6.78 11.21 -11.06
C LEU A 130 8.09 10.39 -11.14
N LYS A 131 8.29 9.43 -10.23
CA LYS A 131 9.55 8.66 -10.12
C LYS A 131 9.32 7.16 -10.19
N LYS A 132 10.36 6.43 -10.63
CA LYS A 132 10.36 4.97 -10.76
C LYS A 132 10.24 4.29 -9.39
N HIS A 133 9.35 3.32 -9.26
CA HIS A 133 9.21 2.37 -8.15
C HIS A 133 9.25 0.93 -8.65
N MET A 134 9.47 -0.04 -7.75
CA MET A 134 9.40 -1.47 -8.06
C MET A 134 8.00 -1.90 -8.52
N THR A 135 6.97 -1.40 -7.84
CA THR A 135 5.55 -1.69 -8.16
C THR A 135 5.03 -0.99 -9.42
N ASP A 136 5.86 -0.36 -10.25
CA ASP A 136 5.40 0.43 -11.40
C ASP A 136 4.94 -0.45 -12.56
N ASP A 137 5.58 -1.60 -12.76
CA ASP A 137 5.23 -2.54 -13.81
C ASP A 137 4.47 -3.73 -13.20
N LEU A 138 3.17 -3.82 -13.50
CA LEU A 138 2.32 -4.90 -13.00
C LEU A 138 2.77 -6.27 -13.52
N ASN A 139 3.42 -6.30 -14.69
CA ASN A 139 3.92 -7.54 -15.29
C ASN A 139 5.00 -8.22 -14.43
N ASP A 140 5.79 -7.45 -13.65
CA ASP A 140 6.81 -7.98 -12.74
C ASP A 140 6.20 -8.87 -11.63
N PHE A 141 4.89 -8.71 -11.40
CA PHE A 141 4.07 -9.42 -10.42
C PHE A 141 3.04 -10.35 -11.06
N GLY A 142 3.17 -10.63 -12.36
CA GLY A 142 2.27 -11.52 -13.08
C GLY A 142 0.85 -10.97 -13.27
N ILE A 143 0.69 -9.64 -13.26
CA ILE A 143 -0.59 -8.97 -13.50
C ILE A 143 -0.53 -8.30 -14.87
N GLU A 144 -1.34 -8.80 -15.79
CA GLU A 144 -1.42 -8.28 -17.16
C GLU A 144 -2.10 -6.91 -17.21
N TYR A 145 -1.66 -6.07 -18.15
CA TYR A 145 -2.29 -4.78 -18.50
C TYR A 145 -1.81 -4.34 -19.88
N ASP A 146 -2.52 -3.40 -20.49
CA ASP A 146 -2.09 -2.77 -21.74
C ASP A 146 -0.91 -1.82 -21.48
N LYS A 147 0.30 -2.37 -21.48
CA LYS A 147 1.54 -1.61 -21.33
C LYS A 147 1.76 -0.71 -22.53
N THR A 148 2.18 0.52 -22.26
CA THR A 148 2.38 1.57 -23.27
C THR A 148 3.85 2.02 -23.31
N GLU A 149 4.23 2.78 -24.33
CA GLU A 149 5.54 3.45 -24.37
C GLU A 149 5.63 4.64 -23.38
N ASP A 150 4.50 5.15 -22.90
CA ASP A 150 4.44 6.21 -21.89
C ASP A 150 4.64 5.63 -20.48
N VAL A 151 5.84 5.86 -19.95
CA VAL A 151 6.23 5.41 -18.60
C VAL A 151 5.30 5.99 -17.51
N ARG A 152 4.87 7.25 -17.62
CA ARG A 152 3.98 7.86 -16.62
C ARG A 152 2.59 7.27 -16.68
N ARG A 153 2.10 7.01 -17.89
CA ARG A 153 0.84 6.30 -18.07
C ARG A 153 0.89 4.90 -17.46
N ASN A 154 1.97 4.14 -17.66
CA ASN A 154 2.12 2.82 -17.04
C ASN A 154 2.13 2.89 -15.50
N ARG A 155 2.84 3.87 -14.92
CA ARG A 155 2.82 4.13 -13.46
C ARG A 155 1.43 4.49 -12.96
N ALA A 156 0.70 5.29 -13.73
CA ALA A 156 -0.67 5.68 -13.43
C ALA A 156 -1.63 4.49 -13.50
N ILE A 157 -1.46 3.60 -14.47
CA ILE A 157 -2.21 2.34 -14.58
C ILE A 157 -1.92 1.44 -13.38
N SER A 158 -0.66 1.28 -12.96
CA SER A 158 -0.31 0.52 -11.76
C SER A 158 -0.96 1.09 -10.49
N TRP A 159 -0.97 2.43 -10.35
CA TRP A 159 -1.67 3.07 -9.24
C TRP A 159 -3.18 2.80 -9.28
N TYR A 160 -3.78 2.93 -10.47
CA TYR A 160 -5.21 2.69 -10.68
C TYR A 160 -5.60 1.25 -10.37
N TYR A 161 -4.79 0.27 -10.81
CA TYR A 161 -4.96 -1.14 -10.48
C TYR A 161 -5.02 -1.37 -8.96
N GLN A 162 -4.07 -0.81 -8.21
CA GLN A 162 -4.02 -1.00 -6.75
C GLN A 162 -5.23 -0.38 -6.05
N ARG A 163 -5.70 0.77 -6.54
CA ARG A 163 -6.95 1.40 -6.06
C ARG A 163 -8.17 0.55 -6.36
N GLU A 164 -8.30 0.02 -7.58
CA GLU A 164 -9.39 -0.86 -7.96
C GLU A 164 -9.38 -2.16 -7.14
N LEU A 165 -8.21 -2.72 -6.85
CA LEU A 165 -8.08 -3.91 -6.01
C LEU A 165 -8.54 -3.63 -4.58
N VAL A 166 -8.09 -2.53 -3.96
CA VAL A 166 -8.54 -2.16 -2.60
C VAL A 166 -10.04 -1.85 -2.59
N ARG A 167 -10.55 -1.08 -3.56
CA ARG A 167 -11.98 -0.75 -3.70
C ARG A 167 -12.85 -2.00 -3.87
N SER A 168 -12.33 -3.01 -4.57
CA SER A 168 -13.02 -4.29 -4.80
C SER A 168 -12.91 -5.26 -3.61
N THR A 169 -12.00 -5.00 -2.67
CA THR A 169 -11.83 -5.83 -1.47
C THR A 169 -12.85 -5.41 -0.42
N PRO A 170 -13.59 -6.36 0.21
CA PRO A 170 -14.46 -5.99 1.32
C PRO A 170 -13.66 -5.33 2.44
N VAL A 171 -14.17 -4.21 2.97
CA VAL A 171 -13.50 -3.42 4.01
C VAL A 171 -13.10 -4.31 5.20
N ALA A 172 -11.88 -4.17 5.71
CA ALA A 172 -11.46 -4.91 6.89
C ALA A 172 -12.21 -4.42 8.14
N GLN A 173 -12.36 -5.31 9.15
CA GLN A 173 -13.01 -4.93 10.41
C GLN A 173 -12.30 -3.75 11.09
N ARG A 174 -10.99 -3.64 10.90
CA ARG A 174 -10.13 -2.61 11.47
C ARG A 174 -9.33 -1.99 10.33
N GLU A 175 -9.94 -1.06 9.61
CA GLU A 175 -9.32 -0.31 8.54
C GLU A 175 -9.46 1.19 8.80
N ILE A 176 -8.40 1.95 8.57
CA ILE A 176 -8.44 3.42 8.57
C ILE A 176 -7.79 3.94 7.30
N HIS A 177 -8.40 4.97 6.70
CA HIS A 177 -7.85 5.68 5.54
C HIS A 177 -7.17 6.97 6.00
N ILE A 178 -5.90 7.13 5.61
CA ILE A 178 -5.08 8.30 5.94
C ILE A 178 -4.46 8.85 4.65
N ARG A 179 -4.55 10.17 4.47
CA ARG A 179 -3.86 10.87 3.39
C ARG A 179 -2.48 11.32 3.85
N PHE A 180 -1.49 11.16 2.98
CA PHE A 180 -0.13 11.63 3.18
C PHE A 180 -0.10 13.13 3.49
N GLU A 181 -0.91 13.90 2.79
CA GLU A 181 -1.05 15.35 2.90
C GLU A 181 -1.64 15.76 4.25
N ASP A 182 -2.61 15.00 4.79
CA ASP A 182 -3.16 15.26 6.13
C ASP A 182 -2.11 14.96 7.22
N MET A 183 -1.30 13.91 7.05
CA MET A 183 -0.18 13.65 7.96
C MET A 183 0.85 14.79 7.98
N ILE A 184 0.97 15.55 6.88
CA ILE A 184 1.89 16.69 6.78
C ILE A 184 1.25 17.96 7.35
N PHE A 185 0.07 18.33 6.89
CA PHE A 185 -0.52 19.65 7.18
C PHE A 185 -1.46 19.65 8.39
N LYS A 186 -1.95 18.48 8.80
CA LYS A 186 -2.88 18.27 9.91
C LYS A 186 -2.38 17.15 10.82
N GLN A 187 -1.08 17.14 11.10
CA GLN A 187 -0.40 16.02 11.74
C GLN A 187 -1.02 15.66 13.09
N ASP A 188 -1.25 16.64 13.98
CA ASP A 188 -1.79 16.36 15.32
C ASP A 188 -3.20 15.75 15.28
N GLU A 189 -4.06 16.23 14.38
CA GLU A 189 -5.39 15.66 14.16
C GLU A 189 -5.31 14.23 13.59
N THR A 190 -4.39 14.01 12.66
CA THR A 190 -4.15 12.70 12.03
C THR A 190 -3.60 11.69 13.03
N LEU A 191 -2.63 12.10 13.86
CA LEU A 191 -2.07 11.27 14.93
C LEU A 191 -3.14 10.90 15.95
N LYS A 192 -3.96 11.86 16.40
CA LYS A 192 -5.07 11.58 17.33
C LYS A 192 -6.06 10.54 16.78
N ARG A 193 -6.38 10.61 15.48
CA ARG A 193 -7.23 9.60 14.82
C ARG A 193 -6.55 8.21 14.81
N LEU A 194 -5.25 8.17 14.54
CA LEU A 194 -4.47 6.93 14.58
C LEU A 194 -4.38 6.35 16.00
N GLU A 195 -4.22 7.18 17.03
CA GLU A 195 -4.21 6.76 18.44
C GLU A 195 -5.54 6.12 18.84
N GLN A 196 -6.66 6.74 18.46
CA GLN A 196 -8.00 6.22 18.70
C GLN A 196 -8.21 4.87 18.00
N PHE A 197 -7.69 4.73 16.78
CA PHE A 197 -7.82 3.51 15.98
C PHE A 197 -6.92 2.37 16.49
N LEU A 198 -5.66 2.64 16.83
CA LEU A 198 -4.68 1.62 17.23
C LEU A 198 -4.66 1.36 18.74
N HIS A 199 -5.31 2.22 19.53
CA HIS A 199 -5.32 2.19 21.00
C HIS A 199 -3.93 2.28 21.63
N ILE A 200 -3.02 3.04 21.01
CA ILE A 200 -1.68 3.32 21.51
C ILE A 200 -1.31 4.79 21.21
N PRO A 201 -0.46 5.45 22.03
CA PRO A 201 0.05 6.77 21.71
C PRO A 201 0.87 6.76 20.42
N MET A 202 0.77 7.80 19.61
CA MET A 202 1.53 7.94 18.37
C MET A 202 2.70 8.91 18.53
N ALA A 203 3.89 8.48 18.13
CA ALA A 203 5.05 9.33 18.01
C ALA A 203 4.84 10.39 16.90
N LYS A 204 5.30 11.61 17.15
CA LYS A 204 5.28 12.69 16.16
C LYS A 204 6.65 12.81 15.51
N ILE A 205 6.76 12.34 14.28
CA ILE A 205 8.00 12.44 13.49
C ILE A 205 8.04 13.74 12.67
N PRO A 206 9.23 14.30 12.36
CA PRO A 206 9.35 15.41 11.43
C PRO A 206 8.85 15.04 10.02
N MET A 207 8.02 15.92 9.44
CA MET A 207 7.46 15.75 8.10
C MET A 207 7.92 16.87 7.17
N ARG A 208 8.22 16.51 5.92
CA ARG A 208 8.72 17.44 4.90
C ARG A 208 7.59 17.98 4.03
N THR A 209 7.35 19.29 4.06
CA THR A 209 6.29 19.94 3.27
C THR A 209 6.60 19.99 1.78
N ASP A 210 7.88 20.10 1.40
CA ASP A 210 8.36 20.11 0.01
C ASP A 210 8.14 18.77 -0.72
N SER A 211 7.71 17.75 0.01
CA SER A 211 7.32 16.48 -0.57
C SER A 211 5.93 16.52 -1.20
N VAL A 212 5.05 17.49 -0.92
CA VAL A 212 3.68 17.57 -1.45
C VAL A 212 3.58 18.53 -2.64
N GLY A 213 2.87 18.13 -3.69
CA GLY A 213 2.56 18.99 -4.82
C GLY A 213 3.77 19.20 -5.74
N ARG A 214 4.69 18.25 -5.79
CA ARG A 214 5.86 18.27 -6.68
C ARG A 214 5.45 18.27 -8.14
N TYR A 215 4.29 17.68 -8.46
CA TYR A 215 3.71 17.73 -9.79
C TYR A 215 3.41 19.16 -10.28
N LYS A 216 3.26 20.15 -9.38
CA LYS A 216 2.92 21.54 -9.76
C LYS A 216 4.05 22.27 -10.48
N THR A 217 5.29 21.84 -10.28
CA THR A 217 6.49 22.38 -10.94
C THR A 217 7.04 21.42 -11.98
N ASP A 218 6.32 20.32 -12.25
CA ASP A 218 6.70 19.31 -13.22
C ASP A 218 6.02 19.63 -14.56
N GLU A 219 6.77 19.53 -15.66
CA GLU A 219 6.31 19.96 -16.99
C GLU A 219 5.69 18.81 -17.81
N GLU A 220 5.73 17.57 -17.30
CA GLU A 220 5.21 16.39 -17.98
C GLU A 220 3.76 16.09 -17.55
N VAL A 221 3.10 15.17 -18.27
CA VAL A 221 1.74 14.75 -17.94
C VAL A 221 1.72 14.07 -16.57
N HIS A 222 0.95 14.63 -15.64
CA HIS A 222 0.79 14.05 -14.30
C HIS A 222 -0.67 13.72 -13.96
N MET A 223 -1.63 14.20 -14.75
CA MET A 223 -3.06 13.96 -14.57
C MET A 223 -3.60 13.13 -15.74
N PHE A 224 -4.35 12.07 -15.43
CA PHE A 224 -5.03 11.22 -16.39
C PHE A 224 -6.52 11.16 -16.06
N ASP A 225 -7.39 11.05 -17.06
CA ASP A 225 -8.85 11.09 -16.85
C ASP A 225 -9.35 10.00 -15.88
N PHE A 226 -8.73 8.82 -15.88
CA PHE A 226 -9.10 7.72 -14.99
C PHE A 226 -8.75 7.99 -13.51
N PHE A 227 -7.97 9.03 -13.20
CA PHE A 227 -7.76 9.45 -11.80
C PHE A 227 -8.94 10.22 -11.22
N LYS A 228 -9.80 10.86 -12.03
CA LYS A 228 -10.84 11.79 -11.54
C LYS A 228 -11.66 11.23 -10.38
N LYS A 229 -12.16 10.00 -10.53
CA LYS A 229 -12.92 9.30 -9.48
C LYS A 229 -12.12 9.16 -8.18
N ASP A 230 -10.86 8.73 -8.27
CA ASP A 230 -10.03 8.60 -7.08
C ASP A 230 -9.63 9.95 -6.48
N MET A 231 -9.47 10.99 -7.30
CA MET A 231 -9.22 12.35 -6.83
C MET A 231 -10.38 12.84 -5.98
N GLU A 232 -11.62 12.68 -6.47
CA GLU A 232 -12.84 13.02 -5.72
C GLU A 232 -12.95 12.20 -4.42
N GLU A 233 -12.83 10.87 -4.50
CA GLU A 233 -12.92 9.98 -3.34
C GLU A 233 -11.87 10.29 -2.26
N CYS A 234 -10.68 10.74 -2.66
CA CYS A 234 -9.60 11.09 -1.75
C CYS A 234 -9.56 12.58 -1.39
N GLY A 235 -10.51 13.39 -1.87
CA GLY A 235 -10.60 14.82 -1.59
C GLY A 235 -9.44 15.65 -2.14
N TYR A 236 -9.00 15.35 -3.36
CA TYR A 236 -8.05 16.15 -4.13
C TYR A 236 -8.76 16.92 -5.25
N ASP A 237 -8.38 18.18 -5.44
CA ASP A 237 -8.85 18.99 -6.57
C ASP A 237 -8.11 18.63 -7.87
N PHE A 238 -8.78 18.75 -9.03
CA PHE A 238 -8.23 18.50 -10.36
C PHE A 238 -8.87 19.34 -11.45
#